data_AF-A0A7R9YPM8-F1
#
_entry.id   AF-A0A7R9YPM8-F1
#
_cell.length_a   1.000
_cell.length_b   1.000
_cell.length_c   1.000
_cell.angle_alpha   90.00
_cell.angle_beta   90.00
_cell.angle_gamma   90.00
#
_symmetry.space_group_name_H-M   'P 1'
#
loop_
_entity.id
_entity.type
_entity.pdbx_description
1 polymer ?
#
loop_
_entity_poly.entity_id
_entity_poly.type
_entity_poly.pdbx_seq_one_letter_code
_entity_poly.pdbx_strand_id
1 'polypeptide(L)'
;RGQISVILGANGAGKSTLLAVLTGLLPPTSGRCAVLGLDARREMREIRRRLGVCAQSNGSVLWPELSVREHLALFAAVKGVPAADVPAACAEMADAVGLGDRRNALSGSLSGGMKRKLGVTIA
;
A
#
# COMPACT_ATOMS: atom_id res chain seq x y z
N ARG A 1 5.02 -16.08 -11.48
CA ARG A 1 4.24 -15.53 -10.32
C ARG A 1 4.86 -16.08 -9.04
N GLY A 2 4.83 -15.35 -7.93
CA GLY A 2 5.48 -15.80 -6.67
C GLY A 2 7.00 -15.58 -6.62
N GLN A 3 7.51 -14.60 -7.36
CA GLN A 3 8.92 -14.21 -7.35
C GLN A 3 9.08 -12.84 -6.68
N ILE A 4 10.18 -12.65 -5.96
CA ILE A 4 10.63 -11.35 -5.48
C ILE A 4 11.63 -10.79 -6.48
N SER A 5 11.35 -9.61 -7.02
CA SER A 5 12.24 -8.90 -7.96
C SER A 5 12.74 -7.62 -7.32
N VAL A 6 14.03 -7.33 -7.49
CA VAL A 6 14.69 -6.15 -6.91
C VAL A 6 15.22 -5.26 -8.03
N ILE A 7 14.91 -3.97 -7.97
CA ILE A 7 15.44 -2.95 -8.89
C ILE A 7 16.60 -2.24 -8.18
N LEU A 8 17.82 -2.48 -8.62
CA LEU A 8 19.04 -1.92 -8.04
C LEU A 8 19.65 -0.85 -8.95
N GLY A 9 20.20 0.22 -8.34
CA GLY A 9 20.88 1.29 -9.06
C GLY A 9 21.12 2.51 -8.16
N ALA A 10 22.01 3.41 -8.58
CA ALA A 10 22.32 4.64 -7.85
C ALA A 10 21.10 5.57 -7.66
N ASN A 11 21.17 6.51 -6.73
CA ASN A 11 20.17 7.57 -6.61
C ASN A 11 20.13 8.38 -7.93
N GLY A 12 18.94 8.72 -8.40
CA GLY A 12 18.76 9.37 -9.70
C GLY A 12 18.68 8.43 -10.91
N ALA A 13 18.95 7.13 -10.77
CA ALA A 13 18.87 6.15 -11.88
C ALA A 13 17.43 5.87 -12.38
N GLY A 14 16.41 6.59 -11.90
CA GLY A 14 15.03 6.44 -12.35
C GLY A 14 14.22 5.32 -11.68
N LYS A 15 14.72 4.66 -10.63
CA LYS A 15 14.01 3.57 -9.92
C LYS A 15 12.63 3.99 -9.42
N SER A 16 12.55 5.13 -8.73
CA SER A 16 11.28 5.67 -8.22
C SER A 16 10.35 6.08 -9.36
N THR A 17 10.90 6.62 -10.45
CA THR A 17 10.14 6.95 -11.67
C THR A 17 9.55 5.71 -12.32
N LEU A 18 10.32 4.62 -12.43
CA LEU A 18 9.85 3.33 -12.96
C LEU A 18 8.71 2.76 -12.10
N LEU A 19 8.88 2.77 -10.77
CA LEU A 19 7.80 2.34 -9.86
C LEU A 19 6.56 3.24 -9.98
N ALA A 20 6.72 4.55 -10.14
CA ALA A 20 5.60 5.47 -10.37
C ALA A 20 4.85 5.16 -11.68
N VAL A 21 5.56 4.76 -12.73
CA VAL A 21 4.94 4.33 -13.99
C VAL A 21 4.19 3.01 -13.83
N LEU A 22 4.82 2.01 -13.18
CA LEU A 22 4.20 0.70 -12.94
C LEU A 22 2.95 0.79 -12.05
N THR A 23 2.94 1.72 -11.10
CA THR A 23 1.81 1.95 -10.19
C THR A 23 0.77 2.92 -10.74
N GLY A 24 1.02 3.50 -11.92
CA GLY A 24 0.14 4.46 -12.58
C GLY A 24 0.07 5.82 -11.89
N LEU A 25 1.07 6.18 -11.09
CA LEU A 25 1.29 7.55 -10.58
C LEU A 25 1.78 8.49 -11.68
N LEU A 26 2.55 7.96 -12.64
CA LEU A 26 3.03 8.70 -13.82
C LEU A 26 2.66 7.94 -15.10
N PRO A 27 2.18 8.61 -16.16
CA PRO A 27 2.00 7.95 -17.45
C PRO A 27 3.36 7.68 -18.12
N PRO A 28 3.54 6.56 -18.83
CA PRO A 28 4.73 6.33 -19.63
C PRO A 28 4.78 7.29 -20.83
N THR A 29 5.91 7.94 -21.06
CA THR A 29 6.10 8.82 -22.23
C THR A 29 5.99 8.04 -23.54
N SER A 30 6.65 6.88 -23.63
CA SER A 30 6.62 5.98 -24.78
C SER A 30 6.69 4.52 -24.32
N GLY A 31 6.60 3.58 -25.27
CA GLY A 31 6.64 2.14 -24.97
C GLY A 31 5.35 1.58 -24.34
N ARG A 32 5.41 0.29 -23.99
CA ARG A 32 4.30 -0.47 -23.39
C ARG A 32 4.69 -0.94 -22.00
N CYS A 33 3.73 -0.90 -21.09
CA CYS A 33 3.87 -1.36 -19.71
C CYS A 33 2.63 -2.18 -19.37
N ALA A 34 2.83 -3.40 -18.87
CA ALA A 34 1.74 -4.27 -18.45
C ALA A 34 1.97 -4.74 -17.02
N VAL A 35 0.93 -4.67 -16.20
CA VAL A 35 0.94 -5.07 -14.79
C VAL A 35 -0.19 -6.08 -14.59
N LEU A 36 0.14 -7.25 -14.02
CA LEU A 36 -0.80 -8.37 -13.89
C LEU A 36 -1.43 -8.82 -15.22
N GLY A 37 -0.73 -8.58 -16.34
CA GLY A 37 -1.22 -8.87 -17.70
C GLY A 37 -2.14 -7.80 -18.30
N LEU A 38 -2.37 -6.69 -17.57
CA LEU A 38 -3.23 -5.59 -17.97
C LEU A 38 -2.38 -4.40 -18.43
N ASP A 39 -2.82 -3.68 -19.46
CA ASP A 39 -2.11 -2.52 -20.01
C ASP A 39 -2.21 -1.32 -19.04
N ALA A 40 -1.06 -0.81 -18.59
CA ALA A 40 -0.99 0.27 -17.62
C ALA A 40 -1.57 1.61 -18.12
N ARG A 41 -1.71 1.82 -19.44
CA ARG A 41 -2.34 3.01 -20.03
C ARG A 41 -3.87 2.89 -20.09
N ARG A 42 -4.39 1.66 -20.24
CA ARG A 42 -5.83 1.44 -20.53
C ARG A 42 -6.61 0.89 -19.33
N GLU A 43 -5.96 0.09 -18.49
CA GLU A 43 -6.62 -0.78 -17.51
C GLU A 43 -6.19 -0.46 -16.06
N MET A 44 -5.68 0.75 -15.82
CA MET A 44 -5.10 1.15 -14.53
C MET A 44 -6.09 1.06 -13.35
N ARG A 45 -7.40 1.23 -13.59
CA ARG A 45 -8.42 1.04 -12.53
C ARG A 45 -8.41 -0.38 -11.99
N GLU A 46 -8.34 -1.38 -12.87
CA GLU A 46 -8.33 -2.79 -12.46
C GLU A 46 -6.98 -3.18 -11.87
N ILE A 47 -5.88 -2.60 -12.38
CA ILE A 47 -4.54 -2.77 -11.79
C ILE A 47 -4.54 -2.27 -10.35
N ARG A 48 -5.04 -1.06 -10.06
CA ARG A 48 -5.04 -0.47 -8.70
C ARG A 48 -5.88 -1.22 -7.68
N ARG A 49 -6.91 -1.94 -8.13
CA ARG A 49 -7.69 -2.84 -7.25
C ARG A 49 -6.87 -4.04 -6.76
N ARG A 50 -5.88 -4.48 -7.54
CA ARG A 50 -5.11 -5.71 -7.29
C ARG A 50 -3.67 -5.44 -6.84
N LEU A 51 -3.18 -4.21 -7.05
CA LEU A 51 -1.82 -3.79 -6.72
C LEU A 51 -1.81 -2.99 -5.41
N GLY A 52 -0.92 -3.38 -4.50
CA GLY A 52 -0.57 -2.59 -3.32
C GLY A 52 0.73 -1.83 -3.50
N VAL A 53 0.79 -0.60 -2.97
CA VAL A 53 1.96 0.28 -3.11
C VAL A 53 2.31 0.90 -1.77
N CYS A 54 3.47 0.51 -1.23
CA CYS A 54 4.05 1.14 -0.05
C CYS A 54 5.11 2.17 -0.49
N ALA A 55 4.83 3.46 -0.33
CA ALA A 55 5.80 4.52 -0.62
C ALA A 55 6.96 4.51 0.41
N GLN A 56 8.13 5.04 0.03
CA GLN A 56 9.28 5.16 0.94
C GLN A 56 9.02 6.11 2.13
N SER A 57 8.14 7.10 1.96
CA SER A 57 7.77 8.04 3.02
C SER A 57 6.72 7.41 3.95
N ASN A 58 7.20 6.69 4.96
CA ASN A 58 6.37 6.06 6.00
C ASN A 58 5.43 7.03 6.76
N GLY A 59 5.62 8.35 6.60
CA GLY A 59 4.83 9.38 7.28
C GLY A 59 3.77 10.08 6.42
N SER A 60 3.75 9.90 5.09
CA SER A 60 2.83 10.68 4.23
C SER A 60 1.44 10.06 4.09
N VAL A 61 1.23 8.83 4.58
CA VAL A 61 -0.03 8.08 4.44
C VAL A 61 -0.67 7.77 5.79
N LEU A 62 0.03 8.03 6.90
CA LEU A 62 -0.48 7.79 8.25
C LEU A 62 -0.91 9.11 8.88
N TRP A 63 -2.16 9.17 9.34
CA TRP A 63 -2.70 10.28 10.10
C TRP A 63 -2.47 10.03 11.60
N PRO A 64 -1.68 10.86 12.30
CA PRO A 64 -1.32 10.61 13.70
C PRO A 64 -2.52 10.54 14.64
N GLU A 65 -3.64 11.16 14.28
CA GLU A 65 -4.91 11.21 15.01
C GLU A 65 -5.78 9.96 14.82
N LEU A 66 -5.48 9.13 13.83
CA LEU A 66 -6.21 7.89 13.59
C LEU A 66 -5.50 6.70 14.25
N SER A 67 -6.29 5.81 14.85
CA SER A 67 -5.84 4.53 15.37
C SER A 67 -5.44 3.56 14.26
N VAL A 68 -4.71 2.50 14.61
CA VAL A 68 -4.41 1.39 13.70
C VAL A 68 -5.68 0.85 13.05
N ARG A 69 -6.73 0.59 13.85
CA ARG A 69 -8.02 0.08 13.36
C ARG A 69 -8.69 1.03 12.38
N GLU A 70 -8.69 2.33 12.66
CA GLU A 70 -9.31 3.32 11.78
C GLU A 70 -8.58 3.44 10.44
N HIS A 71 -7.25 3.36 10.43
CA HIS A 71 -6.48 3.29 9.18
C HIS A 71 -6.86 2.07 8.36
N LEU A 72 -6.87 0.88 8.99
CA LEU A 72 -7.20 -0.36 8.29
C LEU A 72 -8.63 -0.31 7.73
N ALA A 73 -9.59 0.20 8.50
CA ALA A 73 -10.98 0.33 8.06
C ALA A 73 -11.12 1.31 6.89
N LEU A 74 -10.42 2.46 6.95
CA LEU A 74 -10.40 3.44 5.86
C LEU A 74 -9.88 2.82 4.56
N PHE A 75 -8.74 2.14 4.62
CA PHE A 75 -8.15 1.52 3.43
C PHE A 75 -8.94 0.31 2.92
N ALA A 76 -9.56 -0.47 3.81
CA ALA A 76 -10.48 -1.54 3.43
C ALA A 76 -11.69 -0.99 2.64
N ALA A 77 -12.27 0.13 3.09
CA ALA A 77 -13.35 0.80 2.37
C ALA A 77 -12.90 1.32 0.99
N VAL A 78 -11.71 1.95 0.90
CA VAL A 78 -11.13 2.42 -0.37
C VAL A 78 -10.88 1.26 -1.34
N LYS A 79 -10.50 0.09 -0.84
CA LYS A 79 -10.29 -1.13 -1.65
C LYS A 79 -11.60 -1.86 -1.99
N GLY A 80 -12.74 -1.41 -1.47
CA GLY A 80 -14.06 -1.96 -1.78
C GLY A 80 -14.44 -3.21 -0.98
N VAL A 81 -13.86 -3.41 0.21
CA VAL A 81 -14.27 -4.48 1.13
C VAL A 81 -15.71 -4.20 1.61
N PRO A 82 -16.63 -5.18 1.56
CA PRO A 82 -17.99 -4.99 2.06
C PRO A 82 -18.00 -4.55 3.53
N ALA A 83 -18.86 -3.60 3.88
CA ALA A 83 -18.88 -3.01 5.23
C ALA A 83 -19.08 -4.06 6.35
N ALA A 84 -19.78 -5.15 6.06
CA ALA A 84 -19.98 -6.26 6.99
C ALA A 84 -18.68 -7.02 7.29
N ASP A 85 -17.73 -7.07 6.35
CA ASP A 85 -16.49 -7.84 6.45
C ASP A 85 -15.31 -7.00 6.99
N VAL A 86 -15.41 -5.66 6.91
CA VAL A 86 -14.36 -4.73 7.35
C VAL A 86 -13.86 -5.02 8.78
N PRO A 87 -14.72 -5.25 9.80
CA PRO A 87 -14.25 -5.52 11.16
C PRO A 87 -13.37 -6.77 11.25
N ALA A 88 -13.75 -7.85 10.55
CA ALA A 88 -13.01 -9.11 10.54
C ALA A 88 -11.68 -8.96 9.79
N ALA A 89 -11.70 -8.36 8.60
CA ALA A 89 -10.52 -8.10 7.79
C ALA A 89 -9.49 -7.23 8.55
N CYS A 90 -9.95 -6.19 9.25
CA CYS A 90 -9.08 -5.32 10.05
C CYS A 90 -8.43 -6.06 11.22
N ALA A 91 -9.16 -6.95 11.88
CA ALA A 91 -8.62 -7.78 12.95
C ALA A 91 -7.52 -8.72 12.43
N GLU A 92 -7.82 -9.46 11.37
CA GLU A 92 -6.88 -10.39 10.73
C GLU A 92 -5.60 -9.68 10.25
N MET A 93 -5.75 -8.56 9.56
CA MET A 93 -4.63 -7.76 9.06
C MET A 93 -3.76 -7.20 10.18
N ALA A 94 -4.36 -6.72 11.27
CA ALA A 94 -3.61 -6.22 12.43
C ALA A 94 -2.80 -7.34 13.10
N ASP A 95 -3.38 -8.53 13.21
CA ASP A 95 -2.70 -9.69 13.80
C ASP A 95 -1.57 -10.20 12.91
N ALA A 96 -1.77 -10.25 11.59
CA ALA A 96 -0.77 -10.68 10.61
C ALA A 96 0.53 -9.87 10.66
N VAL A 97 0.47 -8.58 11.03
CA VAL A 97 1.66 -7.73 11.18
C VAL A 97 2.14 -7.54 12.62
N GLY A 98 1.47 -8.19 13.58
CA GLY A 98 1.76 -8.08 15.02
C GLY A 98 1.43 -6.71 15.61
N LEU A 99 0.34 -6.09 15.15
CA LEU A 99 -0.26 -4.87 15.71
C LEU A 99 -1.58 -5.16 16.46
N GLY A 100 -1.91 -6.44 16.68
CA GLY A 100 -3.12 -6.90 17.38
C GLY A 100 -3.39 -6.20 18.71
N ASP A 101 -2.39 -6.16 19.60
CA ASP A 101 -2.48 -5.54 20.93
C ASP A 101 -2.48 -4.00 20.91
N ARG A 102 -2.32 -3.42 19.72
CA ARG A 102 -2.20 -1.97 19.49
C ARG A 102 -3.24 -1.47 18.50
N ARG A 103 -4.28 -2.26 18.22
CA ARG A 103 -5.37 -1.89 17.28
C ARG A 103 -6.01 -0.53 17.60
N ASN A 104 -6.15 -0.19 18.88
CA ASN A 104 -6.76 1.06 19.33
C ASN A 104 -5.73 2.17 19.62
N ALA A 105 -4.43 1.90 19.46
CA ALA A 105 -3.41 2.93 19.66
C ALA A 105 -3.38 3.89 18.46
N LEU A 106 -3.23 5.18 18.76
CA LEU A 106 -3.05 6.22 17.74
C LEU A 106 -1.77 5.97 16.96
N SER A 107 -1.82 6.13 15.63
CA SER A 107 -0.66 5.90 14.78
C SER A 107 0.52 6.81 15.14
N GLY A 108 0.26 8.02 15.67
CA GLY A 108 1.26 8.94 16.17
C GLY A 108 2.11 8.36 17.30
N SER A 109 1.51 7.54 18.17
CA SER A 109 2.14 6.90 19.33
C SER A 109 2.99 5.67 18.97
N LEU A 110 2.91 5.20 17.72
CA LEU A 110 3.64 4.02 17.27
C LEU A 110 5.13 4.33 17.04
N SER A 111 5.99 3.33 17.32
CA SER A 111 7.41 3.40 16.94
C SER A 111 7.57 3.46 15.42
N GLY A 112 8.74 3.91 14.93
CA GLY A 112 9.00 3.95 13.49
C GLY A 112 8.85 2.60 12.79
N GLY A 113 9.23 1.50 13.46
CA GLY A 113 9.04 0.14 12.94
C GLY A 113 7.56 -0.27 12.88
N MET A 114 6.77 0.10 13.88
CA MET A 114 5.32 -0.16 13.91
C MET A 114 4.57 0.67 12.86
N LYS A 115 4.96 1.93 12.65
CA LYS A 115 4.46 2.75 11.54
C LYS A 115 4.76 2.10 10.19
N ARG A 116 5.96 1.53 10.02
CA ARG A 116 6.33 0.82 8.79
C ARG A 116 5.52 -0.45 8.57
N LYS A 117 5.24 -1.21 9.62
CA LYS A 117 4.32 -2.37 9.56
C LYS A 117 2.92 -1.94 9.13
N LEU A 118 2.36 -0.93 9.77
CA LEU A 118 1.04 -0.38 9.41
C LEU A 118 1.01 0.09 7.95
N GLY A 119 2.05 0.79 7.50
CA GLY A 119 2.20 1.25 6.11
C GLY A 119 2.22 0.11 5.08
N VAL A 120 2.78 -1.05 5.43
CA VAL A 120 2.74 -2.24 4.57
C VAL A 120 1.35 -2.88 4.59
N THR A 121 0.64 -2.87 5.71
CA THR A 121 -0.71 -3.46 5.81
C THR A 121 -1.76 -2.72 4.99
N ILE A 122 -1.65 -1.40 4.89
CA ILE A 122 -2.61 -0.56 4.13
C ILE A 122 -2.36 -0.55 2.62
N ALA A 123 -1.20 -1.05 2.17
CA ALA A 123 -0.79 -1.06 0.77
C ALA A 123 -1.50 -2.16 -0.02
#